data_AF-A0A934B3I0-F1
#
_entry.id   AF-A0A934B3I0-F1
#
_cell.length_a   1.000
_cell.length_b   1.000
_cell.length_c   1.000
_cell.angle_alpha   90.00
_cell.angle_beta   90.00
_cell.angle_gamma   90.00
#
_symmetry.space_group_name_H-M   'P 1'
#
loop_
_entity.id
_entity.type
_entity.pdbx_description
1 polymer ?
#
loop_
_entity_poly.entity_id
_entity_poly.type
_entity_poly.pdbx_seq_one_letter_code
_entity_poly.pdbx_strand_id
1 'polypeptide(L)'
;MSPEVVKKKLESVTDYLNDLLPYKKITFDEFMQRHYEIERILELLVMTASDIVFHMISDKGEPAPASYKAAFLRAGELKIISKKLSESLALSAGLRNILVHEYEEIDYKTVHKSISSAVRDFTAFIKEIS
;
A
#
# COMPACT_ATOMS: atom_id res chain seq x y z
N MET A 1 12.88 -12.72 6.51
CA MET A 1 11.70 -13.35 7.16
C MET A 1 11.65 -14.81 6.74
N SER A 2 10.93 -15.66 7.46
CA SER A 2 10.66 -17.02 6.96
C SER A 2 9.52 -16.99 5.93
N PRO A 3 9.43 -17.98 5.03
CA PRO A 3 8.31 -18.08 4.07
C PRO A 3 6.93 -18.02 4.74
N GLU A 4 6.78 -18.58 5.94
CA GLU A 4 5.54 -18.58 6.71
C GLU A 4 5.15 -17.16 7.16
N VAL A 5 6.13 -16.32 7.50
CA VAL A 5 5.89 -14.92 7.90
C VAL A 5 5.44 -14.10 6.69
N VAL A 6 6.02 -14.32 5.51
CA VAL A 6 5.60 -13.66 4.27
C VAL A 6 4.16 -14.04 3.91
N LYS A 7 3.84 -15.33 4.00
CA LYS A 7 2.48 -15.82 3.76
C LYS A 7 1.47 -15.17 4.70
N LYS A 8 1.76 -15.11 6.00
CA LYS A 8 0.89 -14.43 6.98
C LYS A 8 0.71 -12.94 6.67
N LYS A 9 1.77 -12.26 6.23
CA LYS A 9 1.66 -10.84 5.81
C LYS A 9 0.81 -10.68 4.55
N LEU A 10 0.89 -11.60 3.57
CA LEU A 10 0.01 -11.59 2.40
C LEU A 10 -1.46 -11.84 2.78
N GLU A 11 -1.71 -12.73 3.73
CA GLU A 11 -3.05 -12.93 4.32
C GLU A 11 -3.54 -11.62 4.96
N SER A 12 -2.72 -10.94 5.76
CA SER A 12 -3.08 -9.63 6.33
C SER A 12 -3.34 -8.56 5.28
N VAL A 13 -2.53 -8.47 4.21
CA VAL A 13 -2.78 -7.54 3.09
C VAL A 13 -4.13 -7.84 2.42
N THR A 14 -4.48 -9.13 2.29
CA THR A 14 -5.76 -9.57 1.74
C THR A 14 -6.92 -9.16 2.64
N ASP A 15 -6.79 -9.33 3.96
CA ASP A 15 -7.81 -8.93 4.93
C ASP A 15 -8.04 -7.42 4.91
N TYR A 16 -6.98 -6.62 4.97
CA TYR A 16 -7.10 -5.16 4.89
C TYR A 16 -7.67 -4.68 3.55
N LEU A 17 -7.35 -5.38 2.45
CA LEU A 17 -7.96 -5.08 1.15
C LEU A 17 -9.46 -5.39 1.18
N ASN A 18 -9.87 -6.48 1.80
CA ASN A 18 -11.28 -6.82 1.97
C ASN A 18 -12.03 -5.79 2.84
N ASP A 19 -11.38 -5.23 3.86
CA ASP A 19 -11.93 -4.14 4.66
C ASP A 19 -12.04 -2.82 3.86
N LEU A 20 -11.15 -2.60 2.88
CA LEU A 20 -11.20 -1.42 2.01
C LEU A 20 -12.26 -1.54 0.90
N LEU A 21 -12.57 -2.76 0.45
CA LEU A 21 -13.45 -3.02 -0.70
C LEU A 21 -14.84 -2.36 -0.61
N PRO A 22 -15.55 -2.38 0.55
CA PRO A 22 -16.81 -1.68 0.73
C PRO A 22 -16.74 -0.18 0.41
N TYR A 23 -15.57 0.43 0.61
CA TYR A 23 -15.35 1.86 0.40
C TYR A 23 -14.99 2.24 -1.03
N LYS A 24 -14.82 1.26 -1.95
CA LYS A 24 -14.37 1.53 -3.32
C LYS A 24 -15.23 2.55 -4.09
N LYS A 25 -16.54 2.57 -3.84
CA LYS A 25 -17.53 3.44 -4.50
C LYS A 25 -18.27 4.35 -3.52
N ILE A 26 -17.72 4.56 -2.32
CA ILE A 26 -18.33 5.41 -1.30
C ILE A 26 -18.46 6.86 -1.82
N THR A 27 -19.51 7.57 -1.43
CA THR A 27 -19.59 9.01 -1.70
C THR A 27 -18.60 9.79 -0.83
N PHE A 28 -18.31 11.04 -1.19
CA PHE A 28 -17.40 11.87 -0.38
C PHE A 28 -17.96 12.15 1.02
N ASP A 29 -19.27 12.38 1.14
CA ASP A 29 -19.91 12.69 2.43
C ASP A 29 -19.89 11.47 3.38
N GLU A 30 -20.18 10.28 2.85
CA GLU A 30 -20.06 9.03 3.63
C GLU A 30 -18.59 8.74 3.98
N PHE A 31 -17.65 9.01 3.07
CA PHE A 31 -16.23 8.91 3.34
C PHE A 31 -15.81 9.80 4.52
N MET A 32 -16.26 11.06 4.54
CA MET A 32 -15.93 11.99 5.63
C MET A 32 -16.46 11.52 6.99
N GLN A 33 -17.54 10.74 7.03
CA GLN A 33 -18.03 10.14 8.28
C GLN A 33 -17.15 8.99 8.80
N ARG A 34 -16.29 8.43 7.93
CA ARG A 34 -15.46 7.24 8.20
C ARG A 34 -13.97 7.43 7.87
N HIS A 35 -13.53 8.67 7.70
CA HIS A 35 -12.19 8.97 7.16
C HIS A 35 -11.07 8.32 7.97
N TYR A 36 -11.10 8.41 9.30
CA TYR A 36 -10.09 7.76 10.17
C TYR A 36 -10.02 6.23 10.01
N GLU A 37 -11.15 5.56 9.80
CA GLU A 37 -11.19 4.11 9.57
C GLU A 37 -10.48 3.78 8.24
N ILE A 38 -10.83 4.52 7.19
CA ILE A 38 -10.30 4.31 5.84
C ILE A 38 -8.81 4.65 5.77
N GLU A 39 -8.38 5.74 6.42
CA GLU A 39 -6.99 6.11 6.58
C GLU A 39 -6.18 4.99 7.22
N ARG A 40 -6.68 4.42 8.32
CA ARG A 40 -6.00 3.33 9.01
C ARG A 40 -5.86 2.09 8.13
N ILE A 41 -6.89 1.74 7.36
CA ILE A 41 -6.84 0.61 6.43
C ILE A 41 -5.78 0.87 5.34
N LEU A 42 -5.76 2.07 4.74
CA LEU A 42 -4.77 2.45 3.74
C LEU A 42 -3.34 2.42 4.30
N GLU A 43 -3.16 2.90 5.53
CA GLU A 43 -1.88 2.84 6.23
C GLU A 43 -1.39 1.39 6.39
N LEU A 44 -2.25 0.52 6.92
CA LEU A 44 -1.93 -0.89 7.15
C LEU A 44 -1.60 -1.64 5.85
N LEU A 45 -2.33 -1.36 4.77
CA LEU A 45 -2.04 -1.90 3.44
C LEU A 45 -0.65 -1.51 2.96
N VAL A 46 -0.32 -0.21 2.99
CA VAL A 46 0.98 0.31 2.54
C VAL A 46 2.12 -0.27 3.38
N MET A 47 1.99 -0.25 4.71
CA MET A 47 3.03 -0.74 5.61
C MET A 47 3.29 -2.23 5.42
N THR A 48 2.22 -3.03 5.41
CA THR A 48 2.35 -4.50 5.33
C THR A 48 2.89 -4.94 3.97
N ALA A 49 2.44 -4.33 2.88
CA ALA A 49 2.99 -4.60 1.55
C ALA A 49 4.45 -4.14 1.44
N SER A 50 4.80 -2.99 2.02
CA SER A 50 6.19 -2.51 2.05
C SER A 50 7.10 -3.47 2.81
N ASP A 51 6.67 -4.02 3.94
CA ASP A 51 7.45 -5.02 4.70
C ASP A 51 7.77 -6.26 3.86
N ILE A 52 6.81 -6.76 3.09
CA ILE A 52 7.02 -7.88 2.16
C ILE A 52 8.07 -7.48 1.13
N VAL A 53 7.91 -6.32 0.51
CA VAL A 53 8.85 -5.82 -0.50
C VAL A 53 10.26 -5.65 0.07
N PHE A 54 10.41 -5.06 1.26
CA PHE A 54 11.70 -4.91 1.94
C PHE A 54 12.41 -6.24 2.10
N HIS A 55 11.68 -7.27 2.54
CA HIS A 55 12.24 -8.59 2.68
C HIS A 55 12.64 -9.21 1.35
N MET A 56 11.80 -9.11 0.31
CA MET A 56 12.14 -9.63 -1.02
C MET A 56 13.36 -8.92 -1.65
N ILE A 57 13.54 -7.62 -1.38
CA ILE A 57 14.73 -6.88 -1.78
C ILE A 57 15.94 -7.38 -1.01
N SER A 58 15.83 -7.54 0.32
CA SER A 58 16.91 -8.06 1.16
C SER A 58 17.34 -9.48 0.76
N ASP A 59 16.40 -10.34 0.39
CA ASP A 59 16.68 -11.72 -0.04
C ASP A 59 17.45 -11.78 -1.37
N LYS A 60 17.37 -10.72 -2.18
CA LYS A 60 18.19 -10.54 -3.39
C LYS A 60 19.58 -9.98 -3.10
N GLY A 61 19.92 -9.74 -1.83
CA GLY A 61 21.22 -9.15 -1.42
C GLY A 61 21.32 -7.65 -1.69
N GLU A 62 20.19 -6.98 -1.93
CA GLU A 62 20.13 -5.57 -2.26
C GLU A 62 20.09 -4.69 -1.00
N PRO A 63 20.65 -3.46 -1.04
CA PRO A 63 20.58 -2.54 0.08
C PRO A 63 19.13 -2.22 0.47
N ALA A 64 18.91 -1.99 1.76
CA ALA A 64 17.60 -1.58 2.28
C ALA A 64 17.19 -0.21 1.68
N PRO A 65 15.99 -0.11 1.06
CA PRO A 65 15.44 1.17 0.60
C PRO A 65 15.27 2.18 1.73
N ALA A 66 15.46 3.46 1.44
CA ALA A 66 15.38 4.54 2.43
C ALA A 66 13.94 4.92 2.85
N SER A 67 12.92 4.44 2.14
CA SER A 67 11.51 4.73 2.43
C SER A 67 10.59 3.71 1.75
N TYR A 68 9.31 3.67 2.14
CA TYR A 68 8.28 2.85 1.49
C TYR A 68 8.15 3.14 0.00
N LYS A 69 8.19 4.44 -0.37
CA LYS A 69 8.19 4.87 -1.77
C LYS A 69 9.39 4.30 -2.52
N ALA A 70 10.58 4.41 -1.95
CA ALA A 70 11.80 3.85 -2.55
C ALA A 70 11.75 2.33 -2.64
N ALA A 71 11.12 1.65 -1.66
CA ALA A 71 10.97 0.20 -1.67
C ALA A 71 10.14 -0.28 -2.85
N PHE A 72 8.97 0.31 -3.10
CA PHE A 72 8.14 -0.07 -4.24
C PHE A 72 8.85 0.19 -5.57
N LEU A 73 9.47 1.37 -5.75
CA LEU A 73 10.21 1.68 -6.97
C LEU A 73 11.35 0.68 -7.22
N ARG A 74 12.13 0.37 -6.18
CA ARG A 74 13.22 -0.62 -6.28
C ARG A 74 12.68 -2.01 -6.62
N ALA A 75 11.52 -2.39 -6.11
CA ALA A 75 10.88 -3.65 -6.46
C ALA A 75 10.54 -3.75 -7.96
N GLY A 76 10.13 -2.64 -8.58
CA GLY A 76 9.91 -2.56 -10.03
C GLY A 76 11.20 -2.70 -10.83
N GLU A 77 12.28 -2.04 -10.40
CA GLU A 77 13.61 -2.16 -11.03
C GLU A 77 14.15 -3.60 -10.98
N LEU A 78 13.93 -4.28 -9.86
CA LEU A 78 14.31 -5.68 -9.64
C LEU A 78 13.34 -6.69 -10.24
N LYS A 79 12.28 -6.22 -10.92
CA LYS A 79 11.21 -7.05 -11.52
C LYS A 79 10.53 -7.99 -10.52
N ILE A 80 10.48 -7.60 -9.25
CA ILE A 80 9.69 -8.28 -8.22
C ILE A 80 8.20 -8.06 -8.49
N ILE A 81 7.87 -6.85 -8.90
CA ILE A 81 6.55 -6.45 -9.41
C ILE A 81 6.72 -5.71 -10.74
N SER A 82 5.64 -5.57 -11.49
CA SER A 82 5.63 -4.82 -12.74
C SER A 82 5.95 -3.34 -12.50
N LYS A 83 6.70 -2.72 -13.43
CA LYS A 83 7.09 -1.30 -13.32
C LYS A 83 5.88 -0.38 -13.09
N LYS A 84 4.80 -0.61 -13.83
CA LYS A 84 3.55 0.15 -13.69
C LYS A 84 2.95 0.03 -12.28
N LEU A 85 2.95 -1.18 -11.71
CA LEU A 85 2.47 -1.40 -10.36
C LEU A 85 3.38 -0.72 -9.32
N SER A 86 4.70 -0.83 -9.48
CA SER A 86 5.65 -0.17 -8.57
C SER A 86 5.47 1.35 -8.52
N GLU A 87 5.27 2.00 -9.67
CA GLU A 87 5.06 3.44 -9.74
C GLU A 87 3.75 3.84 -9.05
N SER A 88 2.68 3.03 -9.20
CA SER A 88 1.39 3.29 -8.57
C SER A 88 1.43 3.09 -7.04
N LEU A 89 2.03 2.00 -6.56
CA LEU A 89 2.18 1.73 -5.13
C LEU A 89 3.12 2.76 -4.44
N ALA A 90 4.11 3.27 -5.17
CA ALA A 90 4.95 4.36 -4.69
C ALA A 90 4.14 5.65 -4.43
N LEU A 91 3.07 5.90 -5.19
CA LEU A 91 2.14 7.01 -4.91
C LEU A 91 1.29 6.74 -3.67
N SER A 92 0.80 5.50 -3.48
CA SER A 92 0.09 5.10 -2.26
C SER A 92 0.96 5.25 -1.01
N ALA A 93 2.24 4.91 -1.10
CA ALA A 93 3.21 5.14 -0.03
C ALA A 93 3.41 6.64 0.28
N GLY A 94 3.42 7.49 -0.74
CA GLY A 94 3.46 8.94 -0.58
C GLY A 94 2.21 9.47 0.13
N LEU A 95 1.02 9.00 -0.25
CA LEU A 95 -0.24 9.39 0.40
C LEU A 95 -0.24 9.03 1.88
N ARG A 96 0.21 7.81 2.24
CA ARG A 96 0.36 7.40 3.65
C ARG A 96 1.25 8.36 4.44
N ASN A 97 2.32 8.89 3.84
CA ASN A 97 3.19 9.83 4.54
C ASN A 97 2.46 11.14 4.88
N ILE A 98 1.59 11.62 3.98
CA ILE A 98 0.76 12.81 4.22
C ILE A 98 -0.22 12.55 5.36
N LEU A 99 -0.85 11.37 5.37
CA LEU A 99 -1.81 10.97 6.41
C LEU A 99 -1.17 10.90 7.81
N VAL A 100 0.08 10.45 7.91
CA VAL A 100 0.72 10.14 9.21
C VAL A 100 1.57 11.28 9.77
N HIS A 101 2.15 12.11 8.91
CA HIS A 101 3.14 13.09 9.37
C HIS A 101 2.57 14.47 9.72
N GLU A 102 1.26 14.71 9.59
CA GLU A 102 0.51 15.92 10.05
C GLU A 102 1.10 17.30 9.69
N TYR A 103 2.23 17.38 8.97
CA TYR A 103 2.91 18.65 8.64
C TYR A 103 2.17 19.47 7.57
N GLU A 104 1.20 18.85 6.87
CA GLU A 104 0.35 19.48 5.85
C GLU A 104 -1.12 19.16 6.16
N GLU A 105 -2.02 20.12 5.88
CA GLU A 105 -3.46 19.83 5.92
C GLU A 105 -3.81 18.67 4.97
N ILE A 106 -4.53 17.68 5.49
CA ILE A 106 -4.90 16.50 4.71
C ILE A 106 -5.95 16.90 3.65
N ASP A 107 -5.60 16.79 2.36
CA ASP A 107 -6.58 16.87 1.27
C ASP A 107 -7.39 15.57 1.18
N TYR A 108 -8.48 15.53 1.94
CA TYR A 108 -9.42 14.42 1.97
C TYR A 108 -10.06 14.09 0.61
N LYS A 109 -10.13 15.05 -0.32
CA LYS A 109 -10.63 14.74 -1.68
C LYS A 109 -9.63 13.88 -2.43
N THR A 110 -8.33 14.09 -2.20
CA THR A 110 -7.29 13.24 -2.77
C THR A 110 -7.30 11.85 -2.14
N VAL A 111 -7.47 11.75 -0.81
CA VAL A 111 -7.60 10.46 -0.12
C VAL A 111 -8.79 9.67 -0.65
N HIS A 112 -9.97 10.28 -0.74
CA HIS A 112 -11.19 9.66 -1.28
C HIS A 112 -11.01 9.12 -2.70
N LYS A 113 -10.44 9.93 -3.61
CA LYS A 113 -10.14 9.50 -4.99
C LYS A 113 -9.12 8.37 -5.07
N SER A 114 -8.22 8.28 -4.09
CA SER A 114 -7.17 7.26 -4.06
C SER A 114 -7.69 5.86 -3.76
N ILE A 115 -8.83 5.71 -3.07
CA ILE A 115 -9.37 4.42 -2.61
C ILE A 115 -9.52 3.43 -3.78
N SER A 116 -10.11 3.89 -4.88
CA SER A 116 -10.29 3.06 -6.08
C SER A 116 -8.96 2.60 -6.69
N SER A 117 -7.94 3.45 -6.68
CA SER A 117 -6.59 3.10 -7.14
C SER A 117 -5.92 2.13 -6.18
N ALA A 118 -5.98 2.38 -4.87
CA ALA A 118 -5.44 1.48 -3.84
C ALA A 118 -6.04 0.07 -3.96
N VAL A 119 -7.37 -0.05 -4.06
CA VAL A 119 -8.03 -1.36 -4.26
C VAL A 119 -7.48 -2.07 -5.49
N ARG A 120 -7.36 -1.37 -6.62
CA ARG A 120 -6.80 -1.95 -7.86
C ARG A 120 -5.36 -2.41 -7.67
N ASP A 121 -4.53 -1.56 -7.06
CA ASP A 121 -3.09 -1.78 -6.99
C ASP A 121 -2.74 -2.87 -5.97
N PHE A 122 -3.38 -2.89 -4.80
CA PHE A 122 -3.19 -3.97 -3.83
C PHE A 122 -3.77 -5.30 -4.31
N THR A 123 -4.84 -5.29 -5.11
CA THR A 123 -5.31 -6.51 -5.80
C THR A 123 -4.22 -7.05 -6.75
N ALA A 124 -3.61 -6.17 -7.54
CA ALA A 124 -2.53 -6.55 -8.45
C ALA A 124 -1.28 -7.02 -7.69
N PHE A 125 -0.94 -6.36 -6.58
CA PHE A 125 0.18 -6.74 -5.73
C PHE A 125 0.02 -8.16 -5.18
N ILE A 126 -1.13 -8.49 -4.59
CA ILE A 126 -1.39 -9.85 -4.11
C ILE A 126 -1.21 -10.86 -5.25
N LYS A 127 -1.73 -10.56 -6.45
CA LYS A 127 -1.62 -11.45 -7.61
C LYS A 127 -0.19 -11.63 -8.11
N GLU A 128 0.64 -10.60 -8.08
CA GLU A 128 2.03 -10.68 -8.56
C GLU A 128 2.98 -11.35 -7.55
N ILE A 129 2.63 -11.35 -6.25
CA ILE A 129 3.45 -11.90 -5.17
C ILE A 129 3.00 -13.30 -4.72
N SER A 130 1.74 -13.69 -4.97
CA SER A 130 1.21 -15.04 -4.68
C SER A 130 1.73 -16.08 -5.67
#